data_AF-A0A2U3AF19-F1
#
_entry.id   AF-A0A2U3AF19-F1
#
_cell.length_a   1.000
_cell.length_b   1.000
_cell.length_c   1.000
_cell.angle_alpha   90.00
_cell.angle_beta   90.00
_cell.angle_gamma   90.00
#
_symmetry.space_group_name_H-M   'P 1'
#
loop_
_entity.id
_entity.type
_entity.pdbx_description
1 polymer ?
#
loop_
_entity_poly.entity_id
_entity_poly.type
_entity_poly.pdbx_seq_one_letter_code
_entity_poly.pdbx_strand_id
1 'polypeptide(L)'
;MENMYGNEIYDIPKNELEINLPYTFIQKSEVTFSWTELYWGRENRFISDEILIELAEWEVVNGVYSDEILELASIMKSEILVEKKKIKELIEKIIDKNLLINKQYILNCKNKYLYVILAYIYQYPLESDVLIKINKYFCDLSEDKMERDQGYEGVLAFIIEDFRAPSKPTQEFLSVLLEWRAYDIRANQDLMELWRVLLEQQHKCFFNQWNKKIK
;
A
#
# COMPACT_ATOMS: atom_id res chain seq x y z
N MET A 1 12.37 -10.02 -19.60
CA MET A 1 10.96 -10.44 -19.46
C MET A 1 10.15 -9.17 -19.39
N GLU A 2 9.32 -8.93 -20.40
CA GLU A 2 8.35 -7.82 -20.38
C GLU A 2 7.26 -8.15 -19.35
N ASN A 3 6.89 -7.16 -18.53
CA ASN A 3 5.71 -7.26 -17.66
C ASN A 3 4.47 -7.37 -18.57
N MET A 4 3.50 -8.22 -18.21
CA MET A 4 2.24 -8.36 -18.96
C MET A 4 1.45 -7.05 -19.14
N TYR A 5 1.70 -6.03 -18.31
CA TYR A 5 1.10 -4.70 -18.38
C TYR A 5 1.92 -3.67 -19.19
N GLY A 6 3.11 -4.02 -19.69
CA GLY A 6 3.95 -3.09 -20.47
C GLY A 6 4.21 -1.77 -19.75
N ASN A 7 3.79 -0.65 -20.35
CA ASN A 7 3.95 0.70 -19.78
C ASN A 7 2.93 1.03 -18.67
N GLU A 8 1.80 0.31 -18.59
CA GLU A 8 0.77 0.54 -17.57
C GLU A 8 1.27 0.17 -16.16
N ILE A 9 2.42 -0.51 -16.06
CA ILE A 9 3.09 -0.75 -14.77
C ILE A 9 3.38 0.55 -14.01
N TYR A 10 3.49 1.69 -14.69
CA TYR A 10 3.72 2.99 -14.08
C TYR A 10 2.43 3.74 -13.74
N ASP A 11 1.27 3.21 -14.12
CA ASP A 11 -0.01 3.83 -13.82
C ASP A 11 -0.27 3.79 -12.32
N ILE A 12 -0.95 4.83 -11.85
CA ILE A 12 -1.30 5.02 -10.46
C ILE A 12 -2.41 4.04 -10.08
N PRO A 13 -2.24 3.25 -8.99
CA PRO A 13 -3.32 2.41 -8.47
C PRO A 13 -4.53 3.27 -8.09
N LYS A 14 -5.73 2.80 -8.41
CA LYS A 14 -6.95 3.54 -8.11
C LYS A 14 -7.34 3.44 -6.64
N ASN A 15 -6.94 2.37 -5.95
CA ASN A 15 -7.35 2.05 -4.59
C ASN A 15 -8.89 2.03 -4.43
N GLU A 16 -9.57 1.30 -5.32
CA GLU A 16 -11.05 1.19 -5.34
C GLU A 16 -11.61 0.57 -4.05
N LEU A 17 -10.79 -0.20 -3.33
CA LEU A 17 -11.13 -0.83 -2.06
C LEU A 17 -10.95 0.07 -0.84
N GLU A 18 -10.52 1.33 -1.05
CA GLU A 18 -10.26 2.32 0.00
C GLU A 18 -9.36 1.77 1.12
N ILE A 19 -8.30 1.06 0.72
CA ILE A 19 -7.32 0.49 1.64
C ILE A 19 -6.58 1.67 2.28
N ASN A 20 -6.71 1.80 3.60
CA ASN A 20 -6.00 2.78 4.40
C ASN A 20 -5.21 2.05 5.49
N LEU A 21 -3.89 2.15 5.46
CA LEU A 21 -3.01 1.44 6.38
C LEU A 21 -3.01 2.15 7.75
N PRO A 22 -3.17 1.43 8.89
CA PRO A 22 -3.09 2.07 10.20
C PRO A 22 -1.68 2.61 10.49
N TYR A 23 -1.57 3.77 11.14
CA TYR A 23 -0.29 4.33 11.58
C TYR A 23 0.52 3.33 12.43
N THR A 24 -0.16 2.67 13.37
CA THR A 24 0.45 1.66 14.25
C THR A 24 1.06 0.49 13.48
N PHE A 25 0.49 0.12 12.34
CA PHE A 25 1.04 -0.90 11.47
C PHE A 25 2.28 -0.38 10.73
N ILE A 26 2.19 0.82 10.14
CA ILE A 26 3.32 1.45 9.44
C ILE A 26 4.52 1.59 10.38
N GLN A 27 4.31 2.10 11.60
CA GLN A 27 5.34 2.31 12.60
C GLN A 27 5.99 1.00 13.08
N LYS A 28 5.21 -0.08 13.21
CA LYS A 28 5.70 -1.40 13.64
C LYS A 28 6.26 -2.25 12.50
N SER A 29 6.01 -1.85 11.25
CA SER A 29 6.51 -2.58 10.10
C SER A 29 8.03 -2.46 10.00
N GLU A 30 8.68 -3.47 9.42
CA GLU A 30 10.11 -3.40 9.07
C GLU A 30 10.38 -2.41 7.92
N VAL A 31 9.35 -1.73 7.43
CA VAL A 31 9.37 -0.86 6.25
C VAL A 31 9.37 0.60 6.68
N THR A 32 10.51 1.26 6.54
CA THR A 32 10.63 2.70 6.78
C THR A 32 10.22 3.47 5.52
N PHE A 33 9.30 4.42 5.62
CA PHE A 33 8.93 5.31 4.51
C PHE A 33 9.62 6.67 4.64
N SER A 34 10.09 7.21 3.52
CA SER A 34 10.46 8.64 3.44
C SER A 34 9.22 9.51 3.27
N TRP A 35 9.31 10.79 3.61
CA TRP A 35 8.24 11.77 3.41
C TRP A 35 7.72 11.81 1.96
N THR A 36 8.58 11.63 0.97
CA THR A 36 8.16 11.59 -0.44
C THR A 36 7.35 10.32 -0.77
N GLU A 37 7.71 9.17 -0.20
CA GLU A 37 6.92 7.93 -0.36
C GLU A 37 5.59 8.01 0.40
N LEU A 38 5.56 8.67 1.57
CA LEU A 38 4.33 8.92 2.32
C LEU A 38 3.40 9.86 1.54
N TYR A 39 3.91 10.96 1.00
CA TYR A 39 3.13 11.83 0.13
C TYR A 39 2.56 11.09 -1.08
N TRP A 40 3.35 10.21 -1.72
CA TRP A 40 2.83 9.35 -2.78
C TRP A 40 1.68 8.45 -2.29
N GLY A 41 1.79 7.85 -1.10
CA GLY A 41 0.71 7.05 -0.52
C GLY A 41 -0.55 7.87 -0.21
N ARG A 42 -0.37 9.09 0.29
CA ARG A 42 -1.44 10.03 0.61
C ARG A 42 -2.23 10.44 -0.63
N GLU A 43 -1.55 10.84 -1.71
CA GLU A 43 -2.22 11.20 -2.97
C GLU A 43 -2.99 10.02 -3.57
N ASN A 44 -2.57 8.78 -3.26
CA ASN A 44 -3.23 7.55 -3.69
C ASN A 44 -4.14 6.91 -2.63
N ARG A 45 -4.45 7.66 -1.56
CA ARG A 45 -5.38 7.30 -0.48
C ARG A 45 -5.01 6.04 0.31
N PHE A 46 -3.74 5.64 0.29
CA PHE A 46 -3.23 4.52 1.10
C PHE A 46 -2.92 4.91 2.54
N ILE A 47 -2.72 6.20 2.78
CA ILE A 47 -2.56 6.80 4.11
C ILE A 47 -3.37 8.11 4.17
N SER A 48 -3.80 8.49 5.37
CA SER A 48 -4.54 9.72 5.63
C SER A 48 -3.62 10.87 6.08
N ASP A 49 -4.14 12.10 6.05
CA ASP A 49 -3.49 13.26 6.66
C ASP A 49 -3.19 13.04 8.16
N GLU A 50 -4.07 12.33 8.87
CA GLU A 50 -3.89 11.99 10.28
C GLU A 50 -2.61 11.18 10.52
N ILE A 51 -2.31 10.21 9.65
CA ILE A 51 -1.09 9.39 9.75
C ILE A 51 0.17 10.24 9.55
N LEU A 52 0.12 11.21 8.64
CA LEU A 52 1.24 12.13 8.40
C LEU A 52 1.49 13.03 9.60
N ILE A 53 0.42 13.49 10.27
CA ILE A 53 0.52 14.29 11.49
C ILE A 53 1.07 13.43 12.65
N GLU A 54 0.56 12.21 12.85
CA GLU A 54 1.07 11.29 13.88
C GLU A 54 2.55 10.94 13.67
N LEU A 55 2.99 10.84 12.42
CA LEU A 55 4.42 10.67 12.11
C LEU A 55 5.23 11.92 12.45
N ALA A 56 4.75 13.11 12.07
CA ALA A 56 5.41 14.37 12.41
C ALA A 56 5.54 14.54 13.92
N GLU A 57 4.49 14.25 14.70
CA GLU A 57 4.52 14.25 16.16
C GLU A 57 5.60 13.30 16.70
N TRP A 58 5.67 12.08 16.15
CA TRP A 58 6.69 11.11 16.54
C TRP A 58 8.11 11.59 16.22
N GLU A 59 8.34 12.15 15.04
CA GLU A 59 9.64 12.70 14.63
C GLU A 59 10.08 13.87 15.54
N VAL A 60 9.14 14.75 15.91
CA VAL A 60 9.37 15.85 16.86
C VAL A 60 9.76 15.32 18.25
N VAL A 61 9.01 14.35 18.78
CA VAL A 61 9.29 13.73 20.09
C VAL A 61 10.67 13.06 20.12
N ASN A 62 11.13 12.53 18.99
CA ASN A 62 12.44 11.88 18.85
C ASN A 62 13.57 12.83 18.41
N GLY A 63 13.30 14.14 18.32
CA GLY A 63 14.33 15.16 18.09
C GLY A 63 14.83 15.28 16.64
N VAL A 64 14.07 14.80 15.66
CA VAL A 64 14.40 14.88 14.24
C VAL A 64 13.32 15.71 13.55
N TYR A 65 13.53 17.00 13.28
CA TYR A 65 12.50 17.82 12.65
C TYR A 65 13.04 19.06 11.94
N SER A 66 12.31 19.51 10.92
CA SER A 66 12.39 20.86 10.35
C SER A 66 11.25 21.74 10.90
N ASP A 67 11.25 23.03 10.57
CA ASP A 67 10.15 23.94 10.94
C ASP A 67 8.81 23.47 10.36
N GLU A 68 8.81 22.91 9.15
CA GLU A 68 7.61 22.34 8.53
C GLU A 68 7.08 21.11 9.28
N ILE A 69 7.98 20.24 9.76
CA ILE A 69 7.61 19.06 10.54
C ILE A 69 7.04 19.48 11.90
N LEU A 70 7.62 20.49 12.56
CA LEU A 70 7.06 21.06 13.79
C LEU A 70 5.66 21.64 13.57
N GLU A 71 5.49 22.42 12.49
CA GLU A 71 4.21 23.03 12.19
C GLU A 71 3.16 21.97 11.84
N LEU A 72 3.53 20.93 11.10
CA LEU A 72 2.66 19.80 10.80
C LEU A 72 2.25 19.05 12.07
N ALA A 73 3.19 18.77 12.98
CA ALA A 73 2.94 18.12 14.26
C ALA A 73 2.05 18.95 15.21
N SER A 74 1.95 20.26 15.00
CA SER A 74 1.12 21.13 15.82
C SER A 74 -0.37 21.12 15.45
N ILE A 75 -0.73 20.56 14.29
CA ILE A 75 -2.11 20.53 13.81
C ILE A 75 -2.89 19.48 14.59
N MET A 76 -3.95 19.90 15.29
CA MET A 76 -4.78 18.98 16.05
C MET A 76 -5.64 18.12 15.12
N LYS A 77 -5.96 16.88 15.54
CA LYS A 77 -6.85 15.98 14.77
C LYS A 77 -8.19 16.62 14.40
N SER A 78 -8.74 17.45 15.29
CA SER A 78 -9.98 18.21 15.05
C SER A 78 -9.87 19.28 13.97
N GLU A 79 -8.66 19.71 13.63
CA GLU A 79 -8.39 20.79 12.68
C GLU A 79 -8.08 20.26 11.26
N ILE A 80 -7.84 18.96 11.10
CA ILE A 80 -7.44 18.34 9.81
C ILE A 80 -8.36 18.76 8.65
N LEU A 81 -9.68 18.78 8.87
CA LEU A 81 -10.63 19.11 7.82
C LEU A 81 -10.55 20.57 7.36
N VAL A 82 -10.26 21.50 8.27
CA VAL A 82 -10.16 22.93 7.96
C VAL A 82 -8.76 23.31 7.49
N GLU A 83 -7.72 22.59 7.95
CA GLU A 83 -6.32 22.84 7.61
C GLU A 83 -5.81 22.04 6.40
N LYS A 84 -6.68 21.35 5.63
CA LYS A 84 -6.26 20.51 4.48
C LYS A 84 -5.30 21.20 3.51
N LYS A 85 -5.54 22.48 3.23
CA LYS A 85 -4.67 23.27 2.35
C LYS A 85 -3.29 23.46 2.96
N LYS A 86 -3.24 23.87 4.23
CA LYS A 86 -2.01 24.06 5.00
C LYS A 86 -1.21 22.76 5.11
N ILE A 87 -1.87 21.65 5.45
CA ILE A 87 -1.26 20.32 5.52
C ILE A 87 -0.56 19.98 4.19
N LYS A 88 -1.27 20.15 3.07
CA LYS A 88 -0.69 19.92 1.74
C LYS A 88 0.52 20.82 1.46
N GLU A 89 0.42 22.11 1.75
CA GLU A 89 1.52 23.07 1.54
C GLU A 89 2.76 22.75 2.38
N LEU A 90 2.59 22.31 3.62
CA LEU A 90 3.69 21.89 4.50
C LEU A 90 4.38 20.63 3.96
N ILE A 91 3.61 19.59 3.62
CA ILE A 91 4.19 18.35 3.09
C ILE A 91 4.93 18.62 1.78
N GLU A 92 4.38 19.45 0.90
CA GLU A 92 5.02 19.81 -0.36
C GLU A 92 6.38 20.53 -0.22
N LYS A 93 6.67 21.11 0.95
CA LYS A 93 7.99 21.68 1.29
C LYS A 93 8.96 20.65 1.85
N ILE A 94 8.47 19.56 2.42
CA ILE A 94 9.27 18.49 3.02
C ILE A 94 9.77 17.51 1.93
N ILE A 95 8.97 17.27 0.90
CA ILE A 95 9.24 16.23 -0.11
C ILE A 95 10.16 16.69 -1.24
N ASP A 96 10.79 15.72 -1.91
CA ASP A 96 11.45 15.94 -3.21
C ASP A 96 10.50 15.63 -4.37
N LYS A 97 9.94 16.69 -4.97
CA LYS A 97 9.00 16.58 -6.10
C LYS A 97 9.64 15.97 -7.36
N ASN A 98 10.97 16.03 -7.53
CA ASN A 98 11.61 15.46 -8.72
C ASN A 98 11.53 13.93 -8.75
N LEU A 99 11.53 13.30 -7.57
CA LEU A 99 11.37 11.86 -7.44
C LEU A 99 9.99 11.39 -7.92
N LEU A 100 8.95 12.23 -7.78
CA LEU A 100 7.59 11.91 -8.21
C LEU A 100 7.41 11.90 -9.74
N ILE A 101 8.39 12.40 -10.50
CA ILE A 101 8.41 12.31 -11.97
C ILE A 101 9.22 11.08 -12.44
N ASN A 102 10.03 10.51 -11.55
CA ASN A 102 10.87 9.36 -11.87
C ASN A 102 10.05 8.06 -11.88
N LYS A 103 9.91 7.46 -13.06
CA LYS A 103 9.19 6.20 -13.26
C LYS A 103 9.68 5.05 -12.38
N GLN A 104 10.99 4.92 -12.22
CA GLN A 104 11.56 3.87 -11.36
C GLN A 104 11.20 4.12 -9.90
N TYR A 105 11.24 5.37 -9.45
CA TYR A 105 10.83 5.74 -8.09
C TYR A 105 9.36 5.39 -7.83
N ILE A 106 8.45 5.78 -8.74
CA ILE A 106 7.02 5.41 -8.65
C ILE A 106 6.85 3.89 -8.59
N LEU A 107 7.58 3.14 -9.42
CA LEU A 107 7.52 1.69 -9.40
C LEU A 107 7.96 1.10 -8.06
N ASN A 108 8.94 1.71 -7.39
CA ASN A 108 9.36 1.29 -6.06
C ASN A 108 8.31 1.62 -5.00
N CYS A 109 7.69 2.80 -5.05
CA CYS A 109 6.56 3.15 -4.19
C CYS A 109 5.45 2.11 -4.34
N LYS A 110 5.07 1.76 -5.58
CA LYS A 110 4.04 0.73 -5.85
C LYS A 110 4.40 -0.61 -5.20
N ASN A 111 5.62 -1.10 -5.41
CA ASN A 111 6.06 -2.35 -4.80
C ASN A 111 6.03 -2.30 -3.27
N LYS A 112 6.52 -1.21 -2.68
CA LYS A 112 6.58 -1.02 -1.24
C LYS A 112 5.19 -0.98 -0.60
N TYR A 113 4.28 -0.18 -1.15
CA TYR A 113 2.90 -0.13 -0.68
C TYR A 113 2.17 -1.45 -0.89
N LEU A 114 2.35 -2.11 -2.04
CA LEU A 114 1.77 -3.43 -2.27
C LEU A 114 2.25 -4.44 -1.23
N TYR A 115 3.56 -4.49 -0.95
CA TYR A 115 4.11 -5.34 0.11
C TYR A 115 3.48 -5.06 1.47
N VAL A 116 3.41 -3.80 1.90
CA VAL A 116 2.87 -3.42 3.21
C VAL A 116 1.38 -3.73 3.30
N ILE A 117 0.60 -3.50 2.25
CA ILE A 117 -0.82 -3.87 2.18
C ILE A 117 -0.99 -5.38 2.29
N LEU A 118 -0.24 -6.16 1.51
CA LEU A 118 -0.31 -7.61 1.57
C LEU A 118 0.15 -8.14 2.94
N ALA A 119 1.16 -7.54 3.56
CA ALA A 119 1.60 -7.93 4.91
C ALA A 119 0.53 -7.61 5.96
N TYR A 120 -0.16 -6.47 5.84
CA TYR A 120 -1.23 -6.08 6.74
C TYR A 120 -2.38 -7.08 6.70
N ILE A 121 -2.88 -7.41 5.51
CA ILE A 121 -4.01 -8.35 5.36
C ILE A 121 -3.60 -9.75 5.82
N TYR A 122 -2.34 -10.16 5.59
CA TYR A 122 -1.81 -11.45 6.05
C TYR A 122 -1.79 -11.57 7.58
N GLN A 123 -1.42 -10.49 8.28
CA GLN A 123 -1.32 -10.48 9.75
C GLN A 123 -2.67 -10.29 10.44
N TYR A 124 -3.61 -9.58 9.80
CA TYR A 124 -4.92 -9.25 10.37
C TYR A 124 -6.10 -9.72 9.49
N PRO A 125 -6.17 -11.02 9.13
CA PRO A 125 -7.16 -11.53 8.17
C PRO A 125 -8.61 -11.47 8.69
N LEU A 126 -8.85 -11.41 10.00
CA LEU A 126 -10.21 -11.38 10.58
C LEU A 126 -10.62 -10.02 11.14
N GLU A 127 -9.65 -9.11 11.36
CA GLU A 127 -9.86 -7.79 11.95
C GLU A 127 -9.75 -6.66 10.93
N SER A 128 -9.38 -6.97 9.68
CA SER A 128 -9.28 -5.93 8.68
C SER A 128 -10.69 -5.49 8.25
N ASP A 129 -11.09 -4.28 8.66
CA ASP A 129 -12.20 -3.54 8.04
C ASP A 129 -12.08 -3.52 6.51
N VAL A 130 -10.84 -3.66 6.03
CA VAL A 130 -10.46 -3.88 4.63
C VAL A 130 -11.18 -5.09 4.04
N LEU A 131 -11.16 -6.28 4.65
CA LEU A 131 -11.84 -7.47 4.10
C LEU A 131 -13.37 -7.34 4.14
N ILE A 132 -13.94 -6.70 5.16
CA ILE A 132 -15.38 -6.41 5.22
C ILE A 132 -15.78 -5.46 4.08
N LYS A 133 -15.02 -4.37 3.89
CA LYS A 133 -15.23 -3.41 2.78
C LYS A 133 -15.06 -4.08 1.42
N ILE A 134 -14.10 -4.97 1.29
CA ILE A 134 -13.81 -5.67 0.04
C ILE A 134 -14.94 -6.65 -0.31
N ASN A 135 -15.40 -7.44 0.66
CA ASN A 135 -16.57 -8.31 0.44
C ASN A 135 -17.80 -7.47 0.06
N LYS A 136 -18.01 -6.33 0.71
CA LYS A 136 -19.09 -5.40 0.33
C LYS A 136 -18.92 -4.86 -1.10
N TYR A 137 -17.72 -4.41 -1.47
CA TYR A 137 -17.42 -3.89 -2.81
C TYR A 137 -17.78 -4.91 -3.90
N PHE A 138 -17.38 -6.16 -3.72
CA PHE A 138 -17.69 -7.22 -4.70
C PHE A 138 -19.16 -7.63 -4.70
N CYS A 139 -19.84 -7.63 -3.56
CA CYS A 139 -21.29 -7.84 -3.49
C CYS A 139 -22.07 -6.72 -4.19
N ASP A 140 -21.61 -5.46 -4.08
CA ASP A 140 -22.25 -4.30 -4.71
C ASP A 140 -22.06 -4.30 -6.25
N LEU A 141 -20.98 -4.92 -6.76
CA LEU A 141 -20.71 -5.07 -8.19
C LEU A 141 -21.44 -6.26 -8.86
N SER A 142 -21.94 -7.23 -8.10
CA SER A 142 -22.62 -8.39 -8.66
C SER A 142 -24.11 -8.10 -8.93
N GLU A 143 -24.56 -8.32 -10.16
CA GLU A 143 -25.99 -8.21 -10.53
C GLU A 143 -26.88 -9.20 -9.77
N ASP A 144 -26.34 -10.38 -9.42
CA ASP A 144 -26.93 -11.33 -8.48
C ASP A 144 -26.37 -11.07 -7.08
N LYS A 145 -27.19 -10.47 -6.21
CA LYS A 145 -26.90 -10.18 -4.78
C LYS A 145 -26.73 -11.43 -3.90
N MET A 146 -26.37 -12.57 -4.48
CA MET A 146 -25.96 -13.74 -3.71
C MET A 146 -24.48 -13.58 -3.39
N GLU A 147 -24.18 -13.55 -2.09
CA GLU A 147 -22.85 -13.49 -1.47
C GLU A 147 -21.84 -14.40 -2.20
N ARG A 148 -21.17 -13.87 -3.21
CA ARG A 148 -19.95 -14.49 -3.72
C ARG A 148 -18.84 -14.00 -2.81
N ASP A 149 -18.66 -14.69 -1.69
CA ASP A 149 -17.41 -14.69 -0.96
C ASP A 149 -16.29 -14.92 -1.99
N GLN A 150 -15.55 -13.87 -2.35
CA GLN A 150 -14.48 -13.96 -3.37
C GLN A 150 -13.29 -14.77 -2.84
N GLY A 151 -13.30 -15.14 -1.56
CA GLY A 151 -12.16 -15.72 -0.87
C GLY A 151 -10.98 -14.76 -0.85
N TYR A 152 -9.94 -15.11 -0.12
CA TYR A 152 -8.72 -14.29 -0.10
C TYR A 152 -8.08 -14.20 -1.48
N GLU A 153 -8.21 -15.24 -2.31
CA GLU A 153 -7.66 -15.31 -3.66
C GLU A 153 -8.17 -14.20 -4.58
N GLY A 154 -9.49 -13.97 -4.63
CA GLY A 154 -10.08 -12.93 -5.48
C GLY A 154 -9.72 -11.53 -5.00
N VAL A 155 -9.68 -11.34 -3.68
CA VAL A 155 -9.26 -10.08 -3.05
C VAL A 155 -7.80 -9.75 -3.38
N LEU A 156 -6.90 -10.70 -3.16
CA LEU A 156 -5.48 -10.52 -3.41
C LEU A 156 -5.21 -10.29 -4.90
N ALA A 157 -5.91 -11.01 -5.79
CA ALA A 157 -5.80 -10.82 -7.23
C ALA A 157 -6.17 -9.38 -7.60
N PHE A 158 -7.32 -8.89 -7.13
CA PHE A 158 -7.78 -7.53 -7.41
C PHE A 158 -6.80 -6.45 -6.94
N ILE A 159 -6.27 -6.58 -5.73
CA ILE A 159 -5.27 -5.65 -5.20
C ILE A 159 -4.01 -5.66 -6.08
N ILE A 160 -3.50 -6.85 -6.42
CA ILE A 160 -2.28 -6.96 -7.23
C ILE A 160 -2.50 -6.44 -8.66
N GLU A 161 -3.69 -6.64 -9.22
CA GLU A 161 -4.09 -6.09 -10.52
C GLU A 161 -4.17 -4.56 -10.50
N ASP A 162 -4.73 -3.94 -9.45
CA ASP A 162 -4.75 -2.48 -9.29
C ASP A 162 -3.32 -1.90 -9.26
N PHE A 163 -2.39 -2.61 -8.64
CA PHE A 163 -0.97 -2.28 -8.66
C PHE A 163 -0.25 -2.69 -9.95
N ARG A 164 -0.91 -3.36 -10.90
CA ARG A 164 -0.35 -3.84 -12.17
C ARG A 164 0.86 -4.76 -11.98
N ALA A 165 0.78 -5.63 -10.95
CA ALA A 165 1.79 -6.62 -10.60
C ALA A 165 3.25 -6.10 -10.80
N PRO A 166 3.69 -5.14 -9.98
CA PRO A 166 4.85 -4.29 -10.25
C PRO A 166 6.21 -5.01 -10.17
N SER A 167 6.22 -6.32 -9.88
CA SER A 167 7.40 -7.18 -9.81
C SER A 167 7.14 -8.57 -10.38
N LYS A 168 8.21 -9.30 -10.68
CA LYS A 168 8.12 -10.70 -11.11
C LYS A 168 7.46 -11.61 -10.05
N PRO A 169 7.83 -11.57 -8.75
CA PRO A 169 7.12 -12.33 -7.73
C PRO A 169 5.61 -12.05 -7.68
N THR A 170 5.20 -10.78 -7.82
CA THR A 170 3.76 -10.43 -7.82
C THR A 170 3.04 -10.91 -9.06
N GLN A 171 3.70 -10.95 -10.23
CA GLN A 171 3.10 -11.49 -11.45
C GLN A 171 2.91 -13.01 -11.33
N GLU A 172 3.93 -13.71 -10.83
CA GLU A 172 3.87 -15.15 -10.60
C GLU A 172 2.77 -15.51 -9.60
N PHE A 173 2.67 -14.77 -8.49
CA PHE A 173 1.59 -14.98 -7.52
C PHE A 173 0.22 -14.66 -8.11
N LEU A 174 0.05 -13.54 -8.81
CA LEU A 174 -1.22 -13.19 -9.47
C LEU A 174 -1.66 -14.27 -10.47
N SER A 175 -0.74 -14.85 -11.24
CA SER A 175 -1.05 -15.93 -12.19
C SER A 175 -1.67 -17.13 -11.47
N VAL A 176 -1.12 -17.51 -10.31
CA VAL A 176 -1.65 -18.60 -9.49
C VAL A 176 -3.04 -18.26 -8.95
N LEU A 177 -3.24 -17.04 -8.44
CA LEU A 177 -4.55 -16.61 -7.92
C LEU A 177 -5.64 -16.64 -9.00
N LEU A 178 -5.32 -16.17 -10.20
CA LEU A 178 -6.25 -16.17 -11.33
C LEU A 178 -6.57 -17.60 -11.80
N GLU A 179 -5.57 -18.49 -11.81
CA GLU A 179 -5.78 -19.91 -12.11
C GLU A 179 -6.72 -20.56 -11.10
N TRP A 180 -6.48 -20.35 -9.80
CA TRP A 180 -7.33 -20.91 -8.74
C TRP A 180 -8.76 -20.39 -8.82
N ARG A 181 -8.94 -19.10 -9.11
CA ARG A 181 -10.26 -18.51 -9.34
C ARG A 181 -10.98 -19.14 -10.53
N ALA A 182 -10.27 -19.44 -11.62
CA ALA A 182 -10.84 -20.07 -12.80
C ALA A 182 -11.30 -21.53 -12.53
N TYR A 183 -10.65 -22.22 -11.60
CA TYR A 183 -10.97 -23.60 -11.21
C TYR A 183 -11.79 -23.72 -9.90
N ASP A 184 -12.25 -22.60 -9.33
CA ASP A 184 -12.99 -22.54 -8.05
C ASP A 184 -12.26 -23.24 -6.88
N ILE A 185 -10.92 -23.12 -6.85
CA ILE A 185 -10.08 -23.74 -5.82
C ILE A 185 -10.03 -22.83 -4.59
N ARG A 186 -10.59 -23.32 -3.47
CA ARG A 186 -10.59 -22.69 -2.14
C ARG A 186 -9.53 -23.31 -1.24
N ALA A 187 -8.25 -23.10 -1.52
CA ALA A 187 -7.18 -23.74 -0.74
C ALA A 187 -6.61 -22.78 0.32
N ASN A 188 -7.36 -22.56 1.41
CA ASN A 188 -6.97 -21.61 2.47
C ASN A 188 -5.57 -21.86 3.04
N GLN A 189 -5.14 -23.11 3.22
CA GLN A 189 -3.80 -23.41 3.75
C GLN A 189 -2.69 -23.23 2.69
N ASP A 190 -2.91 -23.71 1.48
CA ASP A 190 -1.93 -23.57 0.38
C ASP A 190 -1.75 -22.10 -0.02
N LEU A 191 -2.82 -21.30 0.06
CA LEU A 191 -2.77 -19.86 -0.18
C LEU A 191 -1.86 -19.15 0.81
N MET A 192 -1.98 -19.45 2.10
CA MET A 192 -1.21 -18.79 3.15
C MET A 192 0.28 -19.05 2.99
N GLU A 193 0.67 -20.27 2.62
CA GLU A 193 2.07 -20.60 2.36
C GLU A 193 2.62 -19.87 1.12
N LEU A 194 1.87 -19.86 0.01
CA LEU A 194 2.26 -19.11 -1.20
C LEU A 194 2.35 -17.61 -0.93
N TRP A 195 1.43 -17.06 -0.14
CA TRP A 195 1.44 -15.65 0.26
C TRP A 195 2.64 -15.33 1.15
N ARG A 196 2.96 -16.18 2.13
CA ARG A 196 4.17 -16.05 2.94
C ARG A 196 5.43 -16.02 2.07
N VAL A 197 5.54 -16.94 1.10
CA VAL A 197 6.66 -16.99 0.16
C VAL A 197 6.74 -15.70 -0.68
N LEU A 198 5.62 -15.19 -1.17
CA LEU A 198 5.59 -13.90 -1.87
C LEU A 198 6.13 -12.77 -0.98
N LEU A 199 5.65 -12.65 0.26
CA LEU A 199 6.08 -11.61 1.19
C LEU A 199 7.59 -11.70 1.44
N GLU A 200 8.14 -12.90 1.62
CA GLU A 200 9.59 -13.08 1.77
C GLU A 200 10.39 -12.69 0.52
N GLN A 201 9.88 -13.04 -0.67
CA GLN A 201 10.54 -12.70 -1.93
C GLN A 201 10.51 -11.21 -2.21
N GLN A 202 9.36 -10.56 -2.01
CA GLN A 202 9.21 -9.11 -2.04
C GLN A 202 10.20 -8.48 -1.05
N HIS A 203 10.21 -8.95 0.20
CA HIS A 203 11.10 -8.39 1.21
C HIS A 203 12.59 -8.51 0.81
N LYS A 204 13.02 -9.68 0.32
CA LYS A 204 14.40 -9.91 -0.14
C LYS A 204 14.76 -9.06 -1.37
N CYS A 205 13.87 -8.94 -2.33
CA CYS A 205 14.11 -8.17 -3.56
C CYS A 205 14.20 -6.67 -3.27
N PHE A 206 13.33 -6.14 -2.40
CA PHE A 206 13.26 -4.71 -2.14
C PHE A 206 14.18 -4.23 -1.03
N PHE A 207 14.27 -4.92 0.11
CA PHE A 207 15.03 -4.40 1.26
C PHE A 207 16.51 -4.81 1.29
N ASN A 208 16.87 -5.98 0.73
CA ASN A 208 18.27 -6.44 0.74
C ASN A 208 19.10 -5.97 -0.47
N GLN A 209 18.48 -5.71 -1.63
CA GLN A 209 19.20 -5.26 -2.83
C GLN A 209 19.28 -3.73 -2.96
N TRP A 210 18.31 -2.99 -2.40
CA TRP A 210 18.26 -1.54 -2.45
C TRP A 210 19.31 -0.87 -1.55
N ASN A 211 19.51 -1.38 -0.33
CA ASN A 211 20.52 -0.88 0.62
C ASN A 211 21.98 -1.05 0.14
N LYS A 212 22.21 -1.84 -0.93
CA LYS A 212 23.52 -1.99 -1.55
C LYS A 212 23.79 -1.04 -2.71
N LYS A 213 22.76 -0.34 -3.23
CA LYS A 213 22.90 0.57 -4.39
C LYS A 213 22.86 2.06 -4.04
N ILE A 214 22.71 2.40 -2.76
CA ILE A 214 22.77 3.78 -2.24
C ILE A 214 23.94 3.92 -1.24
N LYS A 215 25.10 3.34 -1.57
CA LYS A 215 26.38 3.62 -0.90
C LYS A 215 27.41 4.01 -1.93
#